data_AF-A0A1L9UH46-F1
#
_entry.id   AF-A0A1L9UH46-F1
#
_cell.length_a   1.000
_cell.length_b   1.000
_cell.length_c   1.000
_cell.angle_alpha   90.00
_cell.angle_beta   90.00
_cell.angle_gamma   90.00
#
_symmetry.space_group_name_H-M   'P 1'
#
loop_
_entity.id
_entity.type
_entity.pdbx_description
1 polymer ?
#
loop_
_entity_poly.entity_id
_entity_poly.type
_entity_poly.pdbx_seq_one_letter_code
_entity_poly.pdbx_strand_id
1 'polypeptide(L)'
;MPSTPEPSTSPKLTYSRRLDRDDRIRILTLRDAGFTYEQIVNQLHISYRQVQYTCQSQQVSPRKAKGNAPKLSDEEVDRIIQWISSSKRTRRLPYHRVIEELQLPVGVAALARALKKRGYSRHIALQKPSASFAS
;
A
#
# COMPACT_ATOMS: atom_id res chain seq x y z
N MET A 1 21.10 -39.50 43.72
CA MET A 1 21.33 -38.85 42.42
C MET A 1 20.15 -37.91 42.16
N PRO A 2 20.35 -36.58 42.08
CA PRO A 2 19.25 -35.66 41.81
C PRO A 2 18.89 -35.67 40.31
N SER A 3 17.62 -35.91 40.01
CA SER A 3 17.07 -35.90 38.65
C SER A 3 16.95 -34.46 38.14
N THR A 4 17.60 -34.17 37.01
CA THR A 4 17.48 -32.89 36.30
C THR A 4 16.12 -32.81 35.59
N PRO A 5 15.34 -31.73 35.72
CA PRO A 5 14.10 -31.56 34.97
C PRO A 5 14.39 -31.23 33.50
N GLU A 6 13.75 -31.94 32.57
CA GLU A 6 13.88 -31.70 31.14
C GLU A 6 13.30 -30.32 30.73
N PRO A 7 13.94 -29.62 29.77
CA PRO A 7 13.44 -28.35 29.28
C PRO A 7 12.14 -28.51 28.47
N SER A 8 11.05 -27.95 29.00
CA SER A 8 9.77 -27.78 28.31
C SER A 8 9.96 -26.96 27.03
N THR A 9 9.99 -27.65 25.89
CA THR A 9 10.02 -27.00 24.58
C THR A 9 8.61 -26.52 24.25
N SER A 10 8.31 -25.26 24.58
CA SER A 10 7.08 -24.59 24.16
C SER A 10 6.99 -24.61 22.62
N PRO A 11 5.88 -25.10 22.01
CA PRO A 11 5.79 -25.17 20.56
C PRO A 11 5.79 -23.76 19.97
N LYS A 12 6.76 -23.49 19.11
CA LYS A 12 6.85 -22.24 18.32
C LYS A 12 5.54 -22.04 17.58
N LEU A 13 4.88 -20.90 17.81
CA LEU A 13 3.68 -20.49 17.10
C LEU A 13 3.97 -20.54 15.59
N THR A 14 3.51 -21.61 14.94
CA THR A 14 3.67 -21.78 13.50
C THR A 14 2.66 -20.84 12.88
N TYR A 15 3.13 -19.70 12.38
CA TYR A 15 2.29 -18.76 11.65
C TYR A 15 1.57 -19.52 10.53
N SER A 16 0.24 -19.59 10.62
CA SER A 16 -0.58 -20.31 9.64
C SER A 16 -0.36 -19.70 8.25
N ARG A 17 -0.02 -20.56 7.27
CA ARG A 17 0.17 -20.19 5.86
C ARG A 17 -1.02 -19.38 5.36
N ARG A 18 -0.78 -18.26 4.67
CA ARG A 18 -1.85 -17.49 4.01
C ARG A 18 -2.52 -18.35 2.94
N LEU A 19 -3.86 -18.35 2.92
CA LEU A 19 -4.64 -19.02 1.88
C LEU A 19 -4.49 -18.30 0.54
N ASP A 20 -4.25 -19.07 -0.50
CA ASP A 20 -4.32 -18.57 -1.87
C ASP A 20 -5.76 -18.67 -2.42
N ARG A 21 -6.00 -18.12 -3.61
CA ARG A 21 -7.29 -18.17 -4.32
C ARG A 21 -7.83 -19.60 -4.42
N ASP A 22 -7.00 -20.55 -4.83
CA ASP A 22 -7.43 -21.93 -5.05
C ASP A 22 -7.82 -22.64 -3.75
N ASP A 23 -7.11 -22.36 -2.65
CA ASP A 23 -7.50 -22.87 -1.33
C ASP A 23 -8.90 -22.37 -0.95
N ARG A 24 -9.19 -21.09 -1.21
CA ARG A 24 -10.50 -20.50 -0.92
C ARG A 24 -11.60 -21.07 -1.81
N ILE A 25 -11.31 -21.34 -3.09
CA ILE A 25 -12.25 -22.03 -3.99
C ILE A 25 -12.58 -23.41 -3.44
N ARG A 26 -11.57 -24.23 -3.09
CA ARG A 26 -11.78 -25.58 -2.56
C ARG A 26 -12.62 -25.58 -1.28
N ILE A 27 -12.33 -24.66 -0.35
CA ILE A 27 -13.13 -24.51 0.88
C ILE A 27 -14.59 -24.22 0.57
N LEU A 28 -14.86 -23.25 -0.32
CA LEU A 28 -16.22 -22.87 -0.68
C LEU A 28 -16.94 -23.99 -1.42
N THR A 29 -16.28 -24.65 -2.38
CA THR A 29 -16.85 -25.81 -3.09
C THR A 29 -17.22 -26.95 -2.14
N LEU A 30 -16.34 -27.30 -1.19
CA LEU A 30 -16.64 -28.33 -0.19
C LEU A 30 -17.80 -27.89 0.73
N ARG A 31 -17.86 -26.59 1.07
CA ARG A 31 -18.96 -26.06 1.87
C ARG A 31 -20.30 -26.15 1.12
N ASP A 32 -20.32 -25.81 -0.16
CA ASP A 32 -21.49 -25.90 -1.03
C ASP A 32 -21.93 -27.36 -1.23
N ALA A 33 -20.98 -28.31 -1.23
CA ALA A 33 -21.24 -29.74 -1.22
C ALA A 33 -21.73 -30.29 0.14
N GLY A 34 -21.90 -29.44 1.16
CA GLY A 34 -22.48 -29.82 2.46
C GLY A 34 -21.48 -30.25 3.52
N PHE A 35 -20.16 -30.12 3.29
CA PHE A 35 -19.15 -30.53 4.27
C PHE A 35 -19.15 -29.62 5.50
N THR A 36 -18.88 -30.20 6.67
CA THR A 36 -18.68 -29.46 7.92
C THR A 36 -17.29 -28.84 7.95
N TYR A 37 -17.09 -27.84 8.83
CA TYR A 37 -15.79 -27.18 8.93
C TYR A 37 -14.68 -28.14 9.36
N GLU A 38 -14.96 -29.10 10.24
CA GLU A 38 -13.99 -30.11 10.68
C GLU A 38 -13.57 -31.05 9.54
N GLN A 39 -14.53 -31.47 8.70
CA GLN A 39 -14.22 -32.29 7.53
C GLN A 39 -13.32 -31.53 6.54
N ILE A 40 -13.60 -30.25 6.30
CA ILE A 40 -12.79 -29.41 5.40
C ILE A 40 -11.38 -29.20 5.98
N VAL A 41 -11.26 -28.98 7.30
CA VAL A 41 -9.97 -28.86 7.99
C VAL A 41 -9.13 -30.12 7.81
N ASN A 42 -9.74 -31.29 8.01
CA ASN A 42 -9.06 -32.58 7.90
C ASN A 42 -8.65 -32.88 6.44
N GLN A 43 -9.49 -32.52 5.47
CA GLN A 43 -9.25 -32.78 4.05
C GLN A 43 -8.21 -31.84 3.42
N LEU A 44 -8.19 -30.56 3.81
CA LEU A 44 -7.30 -29.55 3.22
C LEU A 44 -6.09 -29.21 4.09
N HIS A 45 -6.02 -29.72 5.33
CA HIS A 45 -4.99 -29.41 6.33
C HIS A 45 -4.83 -27.90 6.59
N ILE A 46 -5.97 -27.20 6.63
CA ILE A 46 -6.08 -25.76 6.85
C ILE A 46 -6.67 -25.51 8.24
N SER A 47 -6.36 -24.38 8.89
CA SER A 47 -6.92 -24.08 10.21
C SER A 47 -8.43 -23.89 10.17
N TYR A 48 -9.13 -24.38 11.20
CA TYR A 48 -10.56 -24.16 11.40
C TYR A 48 -10.96 -22.69 11.27
N ARG A 49 -10.16 -21.77 11.83
CA ARG A 49 -10.41 -20.33 11.75
C ARG A 49 -10.35 -19.81 10.31
N GLN A 50 -9.47 -20.35 9.48
CA GLN A 50 -9.36 -19.97 8.07
C GLN A 50 -10.54 -20.49 7.24
N VAL A 51 -11.00 -21.71 7.53
CA VAL A 51 -12.23 -22.28 6.93
C VAL A 51 -13.43 -21.42 7.31
N GLN A 52 -13.63 -21.18 8.61
CA GLN A 52 -14.72 -20.34 9.13
C GLN A 52 -14.73 -18.95 8.49
N TYR A 53 -13.59 -18.26 8.48
CA TYR A 53 -13.47 -16.92 7.88
C TYR A 53 -13.77 -16.93 6.38
N THR A 54 -13.31 -17.94 5.65
CA THR A 54 -13.56 -18.06 4.20
C THR A 54 -15.04 -18.28 3.91
N CYS A 55 -15.69 -19.18 4.64
CA CYS A 55 -17.14 -19.43 4.54
C CYS A 55 -17.97 -18.20 4.92
N GLN A 56 -17.58 -17.46 5.96
CA GLN A 56 -18.30 -16.24 6.38
C GLN A 56 -18.10 -15.07 5.42
N SER A 57 -16.89 -14.90 4.89
CA SER A 57 -16.61 -13.82 3.95
C SER A 57 -17.19 -14.07 2.56
N GLN A 58 -17.37 -15.35 2.15
CA GLN A 58 -17.79 -15.77 0.81
C GLN A 58 -16.99 -15.14 -0.35
N GLN A 59 -15.82 -14.56 -0.05
CA GLN A 59 -14.97 -13.93 -1.05
C GLN A 59 -13.92 -14.93 -1.53
N VAL A 60 -13.94 -15.26 -2.81
CA VAL A 60 -12.91 -16.12 -3.43
C VAL A 60 -11.56 -15.40 -3.46
N SER A 61 -11.56 -14.10 -3.73
CA SER A 61 -10.33 -13.31 -3.78
C SER A 61 -9.93 -12.81 -2.39
N PRO A 62 -8.69 -13.04 -1.93
CA PRO A 62 -8.15 -12.35 -0.77
C PRO A 62 -8.27 -10.83 -0.93
N ARG A 63 -8.60 -10.12 0.15
CA ARG A 63 -8.66 -8.65 0.17
C ARG A 63 -7.25 -8.09 -0.02
N LYS A 64 -7.07 -7.16 -0.96
CA LYS A 64 -5.80 -6.45 -1.13
C LYS A 64 -5.47 -5.67 0.14
N ALA A 65 -4.21 -5.75 0.58
CA ALA A 65 -3.75 -4.94 1.69
C ALA A 65 -3.95 -3.46 1.36
N LYS A 66 -4.54 -2.71 2.30
CA LYS A 66 -4.61 -1.26 2.17
C LYS A 66 -3.17 -0.74 2.26
N GLY A 67 -2.76 0.04 1.26
CA GLY A 67 -1.47 0.74 1.31
C GLY A 67 -1.45 1.79 2.41
N ASN A 68 -0.25 2.33 2.68
CA ASN A 68 -0.08 3.42 3.63
C ASN A 68 -0.87 4.66 3.18
N ALA A 69 -1.44 5.38 4.15
CA ALA A 69 -2.08 6.66 3.89
C ALA A 69 -1.04 7.67 3.36
N PRO A 70 -1.42 8.55 2.41
CA PRO A 70 -0.54 9.62 1.97
C PRO A 70 -0.24 10.57 3.14
N LYS A 71 0.99 11.10 3.17
CA LYS A 71 1.43 12.05 4.20
C LYS A 71 0.91 13.48 4.00
N LEU A 72 0.42 13.79 2.80
CA LEU A 72 -0.20 15.06 2.45
C LEU A 72 -1.65 14.79 2.08
N SER A 73 -2.58 15.58 2.62
CA SER A 73 -3.97 15.59 2.20
C SER A 73 -4.10 16.22 0.81
N ASP A 74 -5.22 15.97 0.12
CA ASP A 74 -5.45 16.56 -1.20
C ASP A 74 -5.58 18.09 -1.10
N GLU A 75 -6.15 18.62 0.00
CA GLU A 75 -6.26 20.05 0.29
C GLU A 75 -4.90 20.70 0.56
N GLU A 76 -4.00 20.00 1.27
CA GLU A 76 -2.63 20.48 1.48
C GLU A 76 -1.88 20.58 0.15
N VAL A 77 -2.03 19.58 -0.72
CA VAL A 77 -1.44 19.60 -2.06
C VAL A 77 -1.97 20.78 -2.88
N ASP A 78 -3.25 21.11 -2.78
CA ASP A 78 -3.84 22.27 -3.47
C ASP A 78 -3.27 23.60 -2.98
N ARG A 79 -3.09 23.74 -1.65
CA ARG A 79 -2.43 24.93 -1.06
C ARG A 79 -0.99 25.05 -1.54
N ILE A 80 -0.26 23.94 -1.60
CA ILE A 80 1.12 23.92 -2.12
C ILE A 80 1.13 24.34 -3.60
N ILE A 81 0.21 23.82 -4.43
CA ILE A 81 0.12 24.21 -5.84
C ILE A 81 -0.17 25.70 -5.98
N GLN A 82 -1.12 26.23 -5.21
CA GLN A 82 -1.46 27.66 -5.20
C GLN A 82 -0.25 28.51 -4.84
N TRP A 83 0.50 28.12 -3.79
CA TRP A 83 1.69 28.83 -3.36
C TRP A 83 2.83 28.75 -4.38
N ILE A 84 3.13 27.56 -4.94
CA ILE A 84 4.15 27.40 -5.98
C ILE A 84 3.77 28.22 -7.23
N SER A 85 2.47 28.33 -7.54
CA SER A 85 1.98 29.05 -8.73
C SER A 85 1.82 30.56 -8.52
N SER A 86 1.89 31.03 -7.27
CA SER A 86 1.68 32.44 -6.91
C SER A 86 2.68 33.41 -7.54
N SER A 87 3.91 32.97 -7.80
CA SER A 87 4.96 33.82 -8.35
C SER A 87 5.91 33.08 -9.29
N LYS A 88 6.56 33.81 -10.19
CA LYS A 88 7.60 33.26 -11.08
C LYS A 88 8.78 32.69 -10.28
N ARG A 89 9.10 33.29 -9.12
CA ARG A 89 10.18 32.85 -8.22
C ARG A 89 9.83 31.50 -7.59
N THR A 90 8.68 31.41 -6.92
CA THR A 90 8.22 30.19 -6.25
C THR A 90 8.02 29.03 -7.23
N ARG A 91 7.52 29.31 -8.43
CA ARG A 91 7.38 28.30 -9.51
C ARG A 91 8.71 27.66 -9.92
N ARG A 92 9.80 28.43 -9.88
CA ARG A 92 11.16 27.99 -10.26
C ARG A 92 11.92 27.34 -9.10
N LEU A 93 11.47 27.48 -7.85
CA LEU A 93 12.15 26.89 -6.69
C LEU A 93 12.21 25.37 -6.82
N PRO A 94 13.35 24.72 -6.56
CA PRO A 94 13.43 23.26 -6.54
C PRO A 94 12.63 22.70 -5.34
N TYR A 95 12.11 21.48 -5.44
CA TYR A 95 11.20 20.92 -4.43
C TYR A 95 11.79 20.80 -3.02
N HIS A 96 13.11 20.65 -2.86
CA HIS A 96 13.73 20.67 -1.52
C HIS A 96 13.55 22.04 -0.84
N ARG A 97 13.69 23.14 -1.58
CA ARG A 97 13.44 24.50 -1.06
C ARG A 97 11.97 24.73 -0.75
N VAL A 98 11.06 24.18 -1.55
CA VAL A 98 9.62 24.25 -1.27
C VAL A 98 9.30 23.53 0.05
N ILE A 99 9.93 22.39 0.31
CA ILE A 99 9.77 21.64 1.56
C ILE A 99 10.31 22.44 2.75
N GLU A 100 11.47 23.08 2.61
CA GLU A 100 12.06 23.94 3.64
C GLU A 100 11.17 25.16 3.93
N GLU A 101 10.74 25.89 2.90
CA GLU A 101 9.93 27.12 3.05
C GLU A 101 8.54 26.83 3.62
N LEU A 102 7.91 25.72 3.23
CA LEU A 102 6.58 25.32 3.72
C LEU A 102 6.64 24.35 4.91
N GLN A 103 7.83 24.03 5.42
CA GLN A 103 8.07 23.11 6.54
C GLN A 103 7.32 21.78 6.41
N LEU A 104 7.34 21.19 5.21
CA LEU A 104 6.52 20.02 4.91
C LEU A 104 7.11 18.73 5.53
N PRO A 105 6.28 17.83 6.09
CA PRO A 105 6.75 16.57 6.70
C PRO A 105 7.02 15.46 5.66
N VAL A 106 7.49 15.83 4.46
CA VAL A 106 7.69 14.92 3.34
C VAL A 106 9.02 15.11 2.63
N GLY A 107 9.52 14.03 2.04
CA GLY A 107 10.69 14.11 1.14
C GLY A 107 10.32 14.59 -0.26
N VAL A 108 11.34 15.00 -1.02
CA VAL A 108 11.23 15.51 -2.40
C VAL A 108 10.42 14.59 -3.31
N ALA A 109 10.67 13.28 -3.27
CA ALA A 109 9.97 12.30 -4.10
C ALA A 109 8.47 12.20 -3.75
N ALA A 110 8.12 12.30 -2.47
CA ALA A 110 6.73 12.27 -2.03
C ALA A 110 5.97 13.52 -2.50
N LEU A 111 6.59 14.70 -2.37
CA LEU A 111 6.02 15.95 -2.89
C LEU A 111 5.82 15.90 -4.42
N ALA A 112 6.84 15.45 -5.16
CA ALA A 112 6.75 15.34 -6.62
C ALA A 112 5.63 14.38 -7.07
N ARG A 113 5.48 13.23 -6.38
CA ARG A 113 4.41 12.26 -6.66
C ARG A 113 3.03 12.82 -6.32
N ALA A 114 2.91 13.54 -5.20
CA ALA A 114 1.65 14.17 -4.79
C ALA A 114 1.21 15.23 -5.82
N LEU A 115 2.12 16.10 -6.23
CA LEU A 115 1.87 17.11 -7.27
C LEU A 115 1.49 16.47 -8.61
N LYS A 116 2.23 15.44 -9.05
CA LYS A 116 1.92 14.71 -10.29
C LYS A 116 0.56 14.03 -10.23
N LYS A 117 0.21 13.40 -9.10
CA LYS A 117 -1.10 12.77 -8.88
C LYS A 117 -2.24 13.80 -8.99
N ARG A 118 -1.99 15.03 -8.56
CA ARG A 118 -2.93 16.17 -8.68
C ARG A 118 -2.93 16.81 -10.08
N GLY A 119 -2.07 16.36 -10.99
CA GLY A 119 -1.95 16.88 -12.36
C GLY A 119 -1.01 18.07 -12.51
N TYR A 120 -0.32 18.50 -11.44
CA TYR A 120 0.62 19.61 -11.51
C TYR A 120 1.92 19.19 -12.20
N SER A 121 2.23 19.83 -13.33
CA SER A 121 3.50 19.68 -14.06
C SER A 121 4.17 21.03 -14.23
N ARG A 122 5.48 21.10 -13.99
CA ARG A 122 6.25 22.31 -14.27
C ARG A 122 6.47 22.42 -15.77
N HIS A 123 5.74 23.31 -16.45
CA HIS A 123 6.07 23.67 -17.82
C HIS A 123 7.39 24.45 -17.83
N ILE A 124 8.45 23.81 -18.31
CA ILE A 124 9.66 24.51 -18.72
C ILE A 124 9.34 25.11 -20.09
N ALA A 125 9.12 26.42 -20.15
CA ALA A 125 9.09 27.10 -21.42
C ALA A 125 10.48 26.95 -22.06
N LEU A 126 10.57 26.20 -23.17
CA LEU A 126 11.75 26.23 -24.02
C LEU A 126 11.94 27.69 -24.45
N GLN A 127 13.15 28.22 -24.30
CA GLN A 127 13.51 29.53 -24.83
C GLN A 127 13.09 29.57 -26.30
N LYS A 128 12.36 30.61 -26.72
CA LYS A 128 12.03 30.81 -28.13
C LYS A 128 13.38 30.89 -28.88
N PRO A 129 13.61 30.10 -29.94
CA PRO A 129 14.86 30.21 -30.70
C PRO A 129 15.05 31.66 -31.14
N SER A 130 16.26 32.20 -30.95
CA SER A 130 16.59 33.55 -31.38
C SER A 130 16.42 33.66 -32.89
N ALA A 131 15.73 34.70 -33.35
CA ALA A 131 15.39 34.92 -34.76
C ALA A 131 16.60 35.32 -35.65
N SER A 132 17.82 34.89 -35.29
CA SER A 132 19.07 35.29 -35.92
C SER A 132 19.60 34.29 -36.95
N PHE A 133 18.79 33.31 -37.40
CA PHE A 133 19.18 32.30 -38.40
C PHE A 133 18.37 32.41 -39.70
N ALA A 134 18.01 33.62 -40.12
CA ALA A 134 17.41 33.86 -41.42
C ALA A 134 18.15 35.02 -42.11
N SER A 135 19.20 34.69 -42.85
CA SER A 135 19.81 35.53 -43.89
C SER A 135 20.33 34.62 -44.98
#